data_AF-A0A2T2YD11-F1
#
_entry.id   AF-A0A2T2YD11-F1
#
_cell.length_a   1.000
_cell.length_b   1.000
_cell.length_c   1.000
_cell.angle_alpha   90.00
_cell.angle_beta   90.00
_cell.angle_gamma   90.00
#
_symmetry.space_group_name_H-M   'P 1'
#
loop_
_entity.id
_entity.type
_entity.pdbx_description
1 polymer ?
#
loop_
_entity_poly.entity_id
_entity_poly.type
_entity_poly.pdbx_seq_one_letter_code
_entity_poly.pdbx_strand_id
1 'polypeptide(L)'
;MKLIKTFTSLVFFLALSSCDLNYLEYIQHVESPDGKFYYGLYSDFSIGDPGFMVLKLDKKLNPKELKIDYSLKNGISDKDAEWMRTREIFYNYDEAGYFCDNPKLEFINNRFLVFSRGGYMFSLYDIKIEKDTFNIGSPWNEWYSQSQLTDESSNREKEKQDYGRWIQQNLHNKIKEYILTNK
;
A
#
# COMPACT_ATOMS: atom_id res chain seq x y z
N MET A 1 42.79 43.18 13.67
CA MET A 1 42.41 41.86 13.13
C MET A 1 41.50 41.15 14.13
N LYS A 2 40.18 41.21 13.93
CA LYS A 2 39.18 40.30 14.49
C LYS A 2 37.92 40.43 13.65
N LEU A 3 37.67 39.38 12.88
CA LEU A 3 36.59 39.16 11.94
C LEU A 3 35.39 38.55 12.70
N ILE A 4 34.19 38.58 12.08
CA ILE A 4 32.97 37.78 12.43
C ILE A 4 32.09 38.49 13.49
N LYS A 5 30.84 38.88 13.24
CA LYS A 5 29.70 38.06 12.81
C LYS A 5 28.66 38.88 12.03
N THR A 6 28.51 38.64 10.74
CA THR A 6 27.21 38.73 10.07
C THR A 6 26.41 37.51 10.51
N PHE A 7 25.54 37.69 11.50
CA PHE A 7 24.60 36.65 11.90
C PHE A 7 23.48 36.64 10.87
N THR A 8 23.49 35.58 10.09
CA THR A 8 22.52 35.15 9.10
C THR A 8 21.12 35.22 9.68
N SER A 9 20.38 36.28 9.37
CA SER A 9 18.92 36.29 9.53
C SER A 9 18.33 35.56 8.32
N LEU A 10 18.48 34.23 8.30
CA LEU A 10 17.69 33.34 7.44
C LEU A 10 16.59 32.73 8.30
N VAL A 11 15.84 33.60 8.96
CA VAL A 11 14.64 33.23 9.71
C VAL A 11 13.50 33.15 8.69
N PHE A 12 13.14 31.91 8.38
CA PHE A 12 11.74 31.48 8.32
C PHE A 12 10.81 32.32 7.43
N PHE A 13 11.12 32.37 6.14
CA PHE A 13 10.12 32.59 5.09
C PHE A 13 9.93 31.31 4.27
N LEU A 14 9.67 30.19 4.94
CA LEU A 14 8.79 29.17 4.34
C LEU A 14 7.37 29.63 4.60
N ALA A 15 7.01 30.68 3.85
CA ALA A 15 5.62 30.93 3.56
C ALA A 15 5.03 29.61 3.10
N LEU A 16 3.91 29.27 3.71
CA LEU A 16 3.02 28.15 3.50
C LEU A 16 2.55 28.07 2.03
N SER A 17 3.47 27.90 1.08
CA SER A 17 3.13 27.31 -0.21
C SER A 17 2.73 25.88 0.12
N SER A 18 1.45 25.55 -0.05
CA SER A 18 1.02 24.17 -0.02
C SER A 18 1.91 23.42 -1.01
N CYS A 19 2.81 22.60 -0.47
CA CYS A 19 3.51 21.66 -1.31
C CYS A 19 2.42 20.66 -1.66
N ASP A 20 1.78 20.85 -2.82
CA ASP A 20 0.78 19.92 -3.32
C ASP A 20 1.55 18.65 -3.71
N LEU A 21 1.52 17.67 -2.80
CA LEU A 21 2.16 16.38 -3.00
C LEU A 21 1.18 15.46 -3.72
N ASN A 22 1.69 14.52 -4.50
CA ASN A 22 0.84 13.45 -5.01
C ASN A 22 0.69 12.38 -3.93
N TYR A 23 -0.54 12.06 -3.55
CA TYR A 23 -0.82 11.04 -2.55
C TYR A 23 -0.46 9.63 -3.03
N LEU A 24 -0.55 9.36 -4.34
CA LEU A 24 -0.30 8.04 -4.90
C LEU A 24 1.01 8.04 -5.69
N GLU A 25 1.97 7.23 -5.24
CA GLU A 25 3.18 6.95 -6.01
C GLU A 25 2.98 5.68 -6.84
N TYR A 26 3.11 5.80 -8.16
CA TYR A 26 2.92 4.68 -9.08
C TYR A 26 4.03 3.63 -8.93
N ILE A 27 3.65 2.36 -8.81
CA ILE A 27 4.58 1.22 -8.79
C ILE A 27 4.47 0.41 -10.08
N GLN A 28 3.27 -0.12 -10.37
CA GLN A 28 3.04 -0.93 -11.57
C GLN A 28 1.56 -0.92 -11.97
N HIS A 29 1.24 -1.49 -13.13
CA HIS A 29 -0.12 -1.88 -13.44
C HIS A 29 -0.15 -3.17 -14.26
N VAL A 30 -1.30 -3.83 -14.27
CA VAL A 30 -1.61 -4.95 -15.15
C VAL A 30 -2.93 -4.69 -15.88
N GLU A 31 -3.05 -5.18 -17.10
CA GLU A 31 -4.28 -5.11 -17.89
C GLU A 31 -5.22 -6.24 -17.52
N SER A 32 -6.52 -5.95 -17.39
CA SER A 32 -7.53 -6.98 -17.13
C SER A 32 -7.56 -8.02 -18.26
N PRO A 33 -7.91 -9.29 -17.98
CA PRO A 33 -7.97 -10.34 -18.99
C PRO A 33 -8.89 -10.04 -20.18
N ASP A 34 -9.95 -9.25 -19.96
CA ASP A 34 -10.88 -8.79 -20.99
C ASP A 34 -10.47 -7.47 -21.67
N GLY A 35 -9.33 -6.90 -21.27
CA GLY A 35 -8.76 -5.68 -21.82
C GLY A 35 -9.57 -4.41 -21.55
N LYS A 36 -10.53 -4.41 -20.62
CA LYS A 36 -11.37 -3.25 -20.31
C LYS A 36 -10.80 -2.31 -19.25
N PHE A 37 -9.98 -2.84 -18.34
CA PHE A 37 -9.49 -2.10 -17.19
C PHE A 37 -7.97 -2.21 -17.06
N TYR A 38 -7.37 -1.23 -16.38
CA TYR A 38 -6.09 -1.39 -15.73
C TYR A 38 -6.30 -1.61 -14.24
N TYR A 39 -5.51 -2.49 -13.64
CA TYR A 39 -5.35 -2.55 -12.19
C TYR A 39 -4.00 -1.92 -11.86
N GLY A 40 -4.04 -0.73 -11.28
CA GLY A 40 -2.84 0.03 -10.91
C GLY A 40 -2.48 -0.22 -9.45
N LEU A 41 -1.19 -0.50 -9.18
CA LEU A 41 -0.63 -0.58 -7.84
C LEU A 41 0.12 0.72 -7.52
N TYR A 42 -0.19 1.27 -6.37
CA TYR A 42 0.41 2.49 -5.84
C TYR A 42 0.90 2.26 -4.42
N SER A 43 1.96 2.97 -4.02
CA SER A 43 2.20 3.25 -2.60
C SER A 43 1.50 4.55 -2.23
N ASP A 44 0.92 4.61 -1.03
CA ASP A 44 0.40 5.86 -0.51
C ASP A 44 1.52 6.75 0.04
N PHE A 45 1.26 8.05 0.04
CA PHE A 45 2.11 9.01 0.70
C PHE A 45 1.87 8.90 2.21
N SER A 46 2.68 8.10 2.89
CA SER A 46 2.74 8.03 4.34
C SER A 46 4.11 8.48 4.85
N ILE A 47 4.11 9.29 5.92
CA ILE A 47 5.33 9.62 6.65
C ILE A 47 5.47 8.58 7.76
N GLY A 48 6.13 7.46 7.45
CA GLY A 48 6.47 6.42 8.44
C GLY A 48 6.16 5.01 7.93
N ASP A 49 4.88 4.74 7.70
CA ASP A 49 4.37 3.36 7.62
C ASP A 49 3.84 3.04 6.23
N PRO A 50 4.44 2.11 5.47
CA PRO A 50 4.08 1.88 4.07
C PRO A 50 2.64 1.37 3.90
N GLY A 51 1.88 2.05 3.05
CA GLY A 51 0.60 1.59 2.52
C GLY A 51 0.66 1.31 1.02
N PHE A 52 -0.06 0.28 0.58
CA PHE A 52 -0.18 -0.13 -0.82
C PHE A 52 -1.65 -0.20 -1.22
N MET A 53 -1.98 0.41 -2.35
CA MET A 53 -3.34 0.48 -2.86
C MET A 53 -3.42 -0.07 -4.27
N VAL A 54 -4.43 -0.91 -4.54
CA VAL A 54 -4.77 -1.33 -5.89
C VAL A 54 -6.08 -0.73 -6.33
N LEU A 55 -6.03 0.01 -7.43
CA LEU A 55 -7.20 0.67 -8.03
C LEU A 55 -7.56 0.01 -9.36
N LYS A 56 -8.86 -0.26 -9.56
CA LYS A 56 -9.44 -0.64 -10.86
C LYS A 56 -9.78 0.61 -11.65
N LEU A 57 -9.11 0.79 -12.77
CA LEU A 57 -9.14 2.00 -13.59
C LEU A 57 -9.71 1.70 -14.97
N ASP A 58 -10.58 2.58 -15.46
CA ASP A 58 -10.99 2.58 -16.87
C ASP A 58 -9.77 2.85 -17.76
N LYS A 59 -9.69 2.19 -18.93
CA LYS A 59 -8.58 2.35 -19.88
C LYS A 59 -8.37 3.76 -20.41
N LYS A 60 -9.34 4.66 -20.26
CA LYS A 60 -9.18 6.09 -20.58
C LYS A 60 -8.23 6.81 -19.63
N LEU A 61 -7.96 6.24 -18.45
CA LEU A 61 -7.02 6.78 -17.48
C LEU A 61 -5.64 6.14 -17.67
N ASN A 62 -4.59 6.96 -17.63
CA ASN A 62 -3.22 6.48 -17.59
C ASN A 62 -2.80 6.25 -16.13
N PRO A 63 -2.54 5.00 -15.70
CA PRO A 63 -2.16 4.70 -14.31
C PRO A 63 -0.92 5.48 -13.82
N LYS A 64 0.03 5.77 -14.72
CA LYS A 64 1.29 6.45 -14.37
C LYS A 64 1.12 7.95 -14.14
N GLU A 65 0.03 8.53 -14.63
CA GLU A 65 -0.22 9.97 -14.61
C GLU A 65 -1.34 10.34 -13.62
N LEU A 66 -1.81 9.38 -12.82
CA LEU A 66 -2.79 9.68 -11.78
C LEU A 66 -2.20 10.66 -10.77
N LYS A 67 -2.94 11.75 -10.54
CA LYS A 67 -2.62 12.78 -9.56
C LYS A 67 -3.77 12.90 -8.57
N ILE A 68 -3.46 12.63 -7.31
CA ILE A 68 -4.35 12.83 -6.17
C ILE A 68 -3.65 13.84 -5.27
N ASP A 69 -4.19 15.05 -5.21
CA ASP A 69 -3.54 16.12 -4.45
C ASP A 69 -3.65 15.87 -2.95
N TYR A 70 -2.52 15.92 -2.27
CA TYR A 70 -2.40 15.79 -0.83
C TYR A 70 -1.87 17.09 -0.23
N SER A 71 -2.57 17.59 0.79
CA SER A 71 -2.14 18.70 1.62
C SER A 71 -1.72 18.21 2.99
N LEU A 72 -0.55 18.61 3.48
CA LEU A 72 -0.15 18.34 4.88
C LEU A 72 -1.14 18.89 5.92
N LYS A 73 -1.93 19.92 5.56
CA LYS A 73 -2.89 20.54 6.47
C LYS A 73 -4.26 19.86 6.42
N ASN A 74 -4.73 19.53 5.22
CA ASN A 74 -6.11 19.11 4.99
C ASN A 74 -6.23 17.65 4.54
N GLY A 75 -5.12 16.95 4.34
CA GLY A 75 -5.09 15.64 3.70
C GLY A 75 -5.55 15.69 2.25
N ILE A 76 -6.18 14.60 1.81
CA ILE A 76 -6.82 14.45 0.50
C ILE A 76 -8.22 15.06 0.57
N SER A 77 -8.71 15.61 -0.54
CA SER A 77 -10.09 16.11 -0.62
C SER A 77 -11.12 14.97 -0.49
N ASP A 78 -12.31 15.25 0.05
CA ASP A 78 -13.40 14.26 0.14
C ASP A 78 -13.77 13.68 -1.24
N LYS A 79 -13.70 14.50 -2.29
CA LYS A 79 -13.97 14.09 -3.66
C LYS A 79 -12.96 13.05 -4.14
N ASP A 80 -11.68 13.27 -3.88
CA ASP A 80 -10.62 12.37 -4.31
C ASP A 80 -10.60 11.10 -3.44
N ALA A 81 -10.87 11.23 -2.14
CA ALA A 81 -11.04 10.09 -1.24
C ALA A 81 -12.18 9.17 -1.72
N GLU A 82 -13.35 9.74 -2.07
CA GLU A 82 -14.48 8.99 -2.62
C GLU A 82 -14.16 8.39 -4.00
N TRP A 83 -13.44 9.14 -4.84
CA TRP A 83 -13.01 8.64 -6.15
C TRP A 83 -12.11 7.41 -6.03
N MET A 84 -11.18 7.40 -5.06
CA MET A 84 -10.32 6.26 -4.77
C MET A 84 -11.13 5.11 -4.17
N ARG A 85 -11.95 5.37 -3.14
CA ARG A 85 -12.76 4.35 -2.44
C ARG A 85 -13.67 3.57 -3.39
N THR A 86 -14.24 4.24 -4.39
CA THR A 86 -15.11 3.60 -5.39
C THR A 86 -14.36 2.77 -6.45
N ARG A 87 -13.03 2.84 -6.48
CA ARG A 87 -12.14 2.12 -7.40
C ARG A 87 -11.18 1.16 -6.70
N GLU A 88 -11.11 1.22 -5.39
CA GLU A 88 -10.25 0.36 -4.59
C GLU A 88 -10.68 -1.10 -4.75
N ILE A 89 -9.69 -1.96 -4.99
CA ILE A 89 -9.84 -3.41 -4.99
C ILE A 89 -9.31 -3.99 -3.69
N PHE A 90 -8.19 -3.46 -3.20
CA PHE A 90 -7.71 -3.67 -1.84
C PHE A 90 -6.71 -2.60 -1.46
N TYR A 91 -6.57 -2.41 -0.15
CA TYR A 91 -5.57 -1.59 0.50
C TYR A 91 -4.81 -2.44 1.52
N ASN A 92 -3.51 -2.24 1.64
CA ASN A 92 -2.65 -2.97 2.55
C ASN A 92 -1.62 -2.05 3.21
N TYR A 93 -1.77 -1.83 4.51
CA TYR A 93 -0.93 -1.00 5.35
C TYR A 93 -0.11 -1.85 6.33
N ASP A 94 1.12 -1.43 6.61
CA ASP A 94 2.02 -2.11 7.55
C ASP A 94 2.73 -1.13 8.49
N GLU A 95 2.31 -1.10 9.76
CA GLU A 95 2.85 -0.17 10.77
C GLU A 95 4.32 -0.45 11.13
N ALA A 96 4.73 -1.72 11.17
CA ALA A 96 6.12 -2.05 11.49
C ALA A 96 7.07 -1.96 10.27
N GLY A 97 6.54 -1.76 9.07
CA GLY A 97 7.30 -1.71 7.82
C GLY A 97 7.97 -3.04 7.46
N TYR A 98 7.49 -4.17 7.96
CA TYR A 98 8.07 -5.47 7.65
C TYR A 98 7.51 -6.06 6.36
N PHE A 99 8.38 -6.72 5.59
CA PHE A 99 8.01 -7.40 4.34
C PHE A 99 7.39 -6.45 3.28
N CYS A 100 7.82 -5.19 3.25
CA CYS A 100 7.31 -4.18 2.32
C CYS A 100 8.08 -4.08 1.00
N ASP A 101 9.17 -4.82 0.86
CA ASP A 101 10.03 -4.80 -0.32
C ASP A 101 9.36 -5.46 -1.54
N ASN A 102 9.74 -5.04 -2.75
CA ASN A 102 9.31 -5.64 -4.02
C ASN A 102 7.78 -5.83 -4.18
N PRO A 103 6.98 -4.77 -4.01
CA PRO A 103 5.53 -4.82 -4.23
C PRO A 103 5.20 -5.19 -5.67
N LYS A 104 4.39 -6.23 -5.85
CA LYS A 104 4.05 -6.84 -7.14
C LYS A 104 2.54 -7.06 -7.28
N LEU A 105 2.02 -6.81 -8.47
CA LEU A 105 0.66 -7.11 -8.87
C LEU A 105 0.71 -8.01 -10.11
N GLU A 106 0.01 -9.14 -10.07
CA GLU A 106 0.00 -10.08 -11.20
C GLU A 106 -1.31 -10.83 -11.36
N PHE A 107 -1.55 -11.31 -12.58
CA PHE A 107 -2.59 -12.28 -12.86
C PHE A 107 -2.06 -13.70 -12.79
N ILE A 108 -2.77 -14.53 -12.04
CA ILE A 108 -2.58 -15.97 -12.02
C ILE A 108 -3.78 -16.61 -12.74
N ASN A 109 -3.48 -17.45 -13.74
CA ASN A 109 -4.45 -18.14 -14.59
C ASN A 109 -5.49 -17.21 -15.25
N ASN A 110 -5.08 -15.99 -15.63
CA ASN A 110 -5.97 -14.98 -16.25
C ASN A 110 -7.27 -14.72 -15.46
N ARG A 111 -7.24 -14.88 -14.13
CA ARG A 111 -8.44 -14.75 -13.28
C ARG A 111 -8.16 -14.11 -11.93
N PHE A 112 -7.12 -14.61 -11.25
CA PHE A 112 -6.82 -14.18 -9.90
C PHE A 112 -5.85 -13.02 -9.95
N LEU A 113 -6.30 -11.83 -9.57
CA LEU A 113 -5.43 -10.68 -9.36
C LEU A 113 -4.82 -10.79 -7.97
N VAL A 114 -3.50 -10.92 -7.89
CA VAL A 114 -2.79 -11.13 -6.64
C VAL A 114 -1.82 -9.98 -6.39
N PHE A 115 -1.89 -9.41 -5.19
CA PHE A 115 -0.89 -8.49 -4.68
C PHE A 115 0.05 -9.20 -3.72
N SER A 116 1.34 -8.96 -3.93
CA SER A 116 2.42 -9.57 -3.18
C SER A 116 3.46 -8.52 -2.78
N ARG A 117 4.13 -8.73 -1.64
CA ARG A 117 5.28 -7.94 -1.17
C ARG A 117 6.12 -8.80 -0.22
N GLY A 118 7.41 -8.51 -0.11
CA GLY A 118 8.35 -9.20 0.77
C GLY A 118 8.45 -10.71 0.54
N GLY A 119 8.07 -11.21 -0.65
CA GLY A 119 8.02 -12.63 -0.98
C GLY A 119 6.71 -13.35 -0.61
N TYR A 120 5.72 -12.64 -0.05
CA TYR A 120 4.42 -13.20 0.34
C TYR A 120 3.28 -12.64 -0.50
N MET A 121 2.18 -13.40 -0.56
CA MET A 121 0.93 -12.96 -1.18
C MET A 121 0.07 -12.38 -0.05
N PHE A 122 -0.40 -11.16 -0.21
CA PHE A 122 -1.14 -10.42 0.81
C PHE A 122 -2.62 -10.29 0.48
N SER A 123 -2.96 -10.11 -0.80
CA SER A 123 -4.33 -9.93 -1.23
C SER A 123 -4.63 -10.70 -2.52
N LEU A 124 -5.87 -11.15 -2.66
CA LEU A 124 -6.40 -11.78 -3.86
C LEU A 124 -7.79 -11.24 -4.18
N TYR A 125 -7.96 -10.80 -5.42
CA TYR A 125 -9.24 -10.49 -6.03
C TYR A 125 -9.55 -11.52 -7.12
N ASP A 126 -10.71 -12.17 -7.02
CA ASP A 126 -11.18 -13.13 -8.02
C ASP A 126 -12.11 -12.41 -9.01
N ILE A 127 -11.63 -12.21 -10.24
CA ILE A 127 -12.40 -11.53 -11.28
C ILE A 127 -13.71 -12.27 -11.60
N LYS A 128 -13.73 -13.60 -11.54
CA LYS A 128 -14.90 -14.38 -11.96
C LYS A 128 -16.14 -14.07 -11.11
N ILE A 129 -15.92 -13.82 -9.82
CA ILE A 129 -16.98 -13.52 -8.86
C ILE A 129 -16.95 -12.05 -8.39
N GLU A 130 -16.06 -11.25 -8.98
CA GLU A 130 -15.85 -9.83 -8.70
C GLU A 130 -15.66 -9.50 -7.21
N LYS A 131 -14.93 -10.34 -6.47
CA LYS A 131 -14.77 -10.21 -5.01
C LYS A 131 -13.31 -10.22 -4.55
N ASP A 132 -12.99 -9.35 -3.60
CA ASP A 132 -11.76 -9.39 -2.79
C ASP A 132 -11.85 -10.56 -1.80
N THR A 133 -11.36 -11.71 -2.24
CA THR A 133 -11.50 -12.95 -1.47
C THR A 133 -10.55 -12.97 -0.28
N PHE A 134 -9.38 -12.36 -0.43
CA PHE A 134 -8.43 -12.13 0.65
C PHE A 134 -7.98 -10.68 0.61
N ASN A 135 -8.31 -9.93 1.65
CA ASN A 135 -7.96 -8.51 1.79
C ASN A 135 -7.95 -8.13 3.28
N ILE A 136 -6.77 -8.18 3.90
CA ILE A 136 -6.59 -7.67 5.27
C ILE A 136 -5.93 -6.30 5.15
N GLY A 137 -6.69 -5.26 5.53
CA GLY A 137 -6.28 -3.85 5.40
C GLY A 137 -5.00 -3.51 6.15
N SER A 138 -4.82 -4.04 7.36
CA SER A 138 -3.57 -3.97 8.11
C SER A 138 -3.22 -5.33 8.71
N PRO A 139 -2.43 -6.17 8.01
CA PRO A 139 -2.05 -7.48 8.51
C PRO A 139 -1.18 -7.39 9.77
N TRP A 140 -0.40 -6.31 9.91
CA TRP A 140 0.37 -6.09 11.11
C TRP A 140 -0.53 -5.87 12.32
N ASN A 141 -1.55 -5.01 12.23
CA ASN A 141 -2.49 -4.78 13.34
C ASN A 141 -3.30 -6.03 13.68
N GLU A 142 -3.74 -6.76 12.65
CA GLU A 142 -4.45 -8.04 12.82
C GLU A 142 -3.61 -9.03 13.64
N TRP A 143 -2.34 -9.22 13.25
CA TRP A 143 -1.41 -10.09 13.97
C TRP A 143 -1.06 -9.55 15.36
N TYR A 144 -0.72 -8.27 15.47
CA TYR A 144 -0.27 -7.64 16.72
C TYR A 144 -1.34 -7.74 17.81
N SER A 145 -2.61 -7.53 17.46
CA SER A 145 -3.76 -7.65 18.37
C SER A 145 -3.94 -9.06 18.97
N GLN A 146 -3.37 -10.08 18.33
CA GLN A 146 -3.41 -11.48 18.77
C GLN A 146 -2.07 -11.93 19.38
N SER A 147 -1.04 -11.09 19.30
CA SER A 147 0.29 -11.40 19.80
C SER A 147 0.36 -11.25 21.32
N GLN A 148 1.28 -11.99 21.95
CA GLN A 148 1.60 -11.81 23.38
C GLN A 148 2.75 -10.83 23.59
N LEU A 149 3.10 -10.04 22.57
CA LEU A 149 4.16 -9.06 22.67
C LEU A 149 3.68 -7.89 23.52
N THR A 150 4.49 -7.50 24.50
CA THR A 150 4.32 -6.25 25.24
C THR A 150 5.35 -5.24 24.73
N ASP A 151 4.99 -3.95 24.75
CA ASP A 151 5.80 -2.82 24.27
C ASP A 151 7.24 -2.81 24.85
N GLU A 152 7.45 -3.42 26.02
CA GLU A 152 8.73 -3.46 26.71
C GLU A 152 9.68 -4.62 26.29
N SER A 153 9.29 -5.49 25.35
CA SER A 153 9.96 -6.79 25.12
C SER A 153 10.57 -7.03 23.74
N SER A 154 10.56 -6.07 22.81
CA SER A 154 10.77 -6.39 21.38
C SER A 154 12.23 -6.64 20.99
N ASN A 155 12.61 -7.92 21.02
CA ASN A 155 13.56 -8.42 20.03
C ASN A 155 12.89 -8.28 18.64
N ARG A 156 13.20 -7.19 17.92
CA ARG A 156 12.64 -6.89 16.59
C ARG A 156 12.79 -8.04 15.59
N GLU A 157 13.86 -8.83 15.70
CA GLU A 157 14.03 -10.01 14.85
C GLU A 157 13.00 -11.10 15.17
N LYS A 158 12.71 -11.33 16.46
CA LYS A 158 11.66 -12.27 16.86
C LYS A 158 10.29 -11.80 16.38
N GLU A 159 9.98 -10.52 16.57
CA GLU A 159 8.74 -9.90 16.10
C GLU A 159 8.55 -10.09 14.59
N LYS A 160 9.57 -9.73 13.79
CA LYS A 160 9.57 -9.92 12.34
C LYS A 160 9.40 -11.39 11.94
N GLN A 161 10.08 -12.31 12.63
CA GLN A 161 9.96 -13.75 12.38
C GLN A 161 8.57 -14.30 12.71
N ASP A 162 8.00 -13.90 13.85
CA ASP A 162 6.69 -14.33 14.32
C ASP A 162 5.59 -13.81 13.38
N TYR A 163 5.67 -12.54 12.99
CA TYR A 163 4.80 -11.92 12.00
C TYR A 163 4.92 -12.59 10.63
N GLY A 164 6.14 -12.86 10.16
CA GLY A 164 6.37 -13.57 8.89
C GLY A 164 5.76 -14.97 8.85
N ARG A 165 5.82 -15.72 9.97
CA ARG A 165 5.14 -17.02 10.09
C ARG A 165 3.62 -16.86 10.06
N TRP A 166 3.08 -15.83 10.71
CA TRP A 166 1.65 -15.55 10.66
C TRP A 166 1.19 -15.19 9.25
N ILE A 167 1.92 -14.34 8.51
CA ILE A 167 1.63 -14.00 7.10
C ILE A 167 1.61 -15.27 6.24
N GLN A 168 2.63 -16.12 6.38
CA GLN A 168 2.73 -17.38 5.63
C GLN A 168 1.46 -18.24 5.82
N GLN A 169 1.01 -18.39 7.07
CA GLN A 169 -0.10 -19.28 7.41
C GLN A 169 -1.47 -18.67 7.10
N ASN A 170 -1.65 -17.38 7.35
CA ASN A 170 -2.96 -16.74 7.32
C ASN A 170 -3.29 -16.03 6.01
N LEU A 171 -2.27 -15.68 5.21
CA LEU A 171 -2.45 -15.02 3.92
C LEU A 171 -1.88 -15.88 2.81
N HIS A 172 -0.56 -16.04 2.75
CA HIS A 172 0.10 -16.59 1.57
C HIS A 172 -0.35 -18.03 1.24
N ASN A 173 -0.37 -18.93 2.23
CA ASN A 173 -0.80 -20.30 2.02
C ASN A 173 -2.29 -20.38 1.66
N LYS A 174 -3.15 -19.61 2.33
CA LYS A 174 -4.60 -19.61 2.05
C LYS A 174 -4.91 -19.09 0.65
N ILE A 175 -4.21 -18.05 0.20
CA ILE A 175 -4.31 -17.55 -1.17
C ILE A 175 -3.87 -18.63 -2.18
N LYS A 176 -2.72 -19.28 -1.96
CA LYS A 176 -2.26 -20.38 -2.82
C LYS A 176 -3.26 -21.52 -2.89
N GLU A 177 -3.78 -21.96 -1.74
CA GLU A 177 -4.78 -23.02 -1.66
C GLU A 177 -6.06 -22.65 -2.38
N TYR A 178 -6.54 -21.42 -2.21
CA TYR A 178 -7.72 -20.90 -2.91
C TYR A 178 -7.53 -20.94 -4.42
N ILE A 179 -6.40 -20.43 -4.93
CA ILE A 179 -6.07 -20.47 -6.35
C ILE A 179 -6.06 -21.91 -6.86
N LEU A 180 -5.43 -22.84 -6.13
CA LEU A 180 -5.33 -24.25 -6.52
C LEU A 180 -6.70 -24.94 -6.57
N THR A 181 -7.57 -24.64 -5.61
CA THR A 181 -8.89 -25.25 -5.46
C THR A 181 -9.88 -24.73 -6.50
N ASN A 182 -9.70 -23.49 -6.94
CA ASN A 182 -10.63 -22.79 -7.82
C ASN A 182 -10.10 -22.60 -9.25
N LYS A 183 -9.07 -23.35 -9.67
CA LYS A 183 -8.56 -23.30 -11.05
C LYS A 183 -9.63 -23.64 -12.08
#